data_AF-U9U3U2-F1
#
_entry.id   AF-U9U3U2-F1
#
_cell.length_a   1.000
_cell.length_b   1.000
_cell.length_c   1.000
_cell.angle_alpha   90.00
_cell.angle_beta   90.00
_cell.angle_gamma   90.00
#
_symmetry.space_group_name_H-M   'P 1'
#
loop_
_entity.id
_entity.type
_entity.pdbx_description
1 polymer ?
#
loop_
_entity_poly.entity_id
_entity_poly.type
_entity_poly.pdbx_seq_one_letter_code
_entity_poly.pdbx_strand_id
1 'polypeptide(L)'
;MQKCWHPDPNKRPKANDILNIFWIFGKMRQNEYKNPTEIVNSSHVGPIITNNPGTIYKSRSLSMMIKSAESTRTLRGQNIISKFKGLLIICLEMIIAKA
;
A
#
# COMPACT_ATOMS: atom_id res chain seq x y z
N MET A 1 -2.32 -10.26 10.66
CA MET A 1 -3.11 -9.75 9.50
C MET A 1 -3.01 -10.60 8.25
N GLN A 2 -1.92 -11.36 8.03
CA GLN A 2 -1.76 -12.24 6.85
C GLN A 2 -2.98 -13.14 6.56
N LYS A 3 -3.61 -13.74 7.59
CA LYS A 3 -4.82 -14.56 7.44
C LYS A 3 -6.01 -13.82 6.82
N CYS A 4 -6.10 -12.50 6.99
CA CYS A 4 -7.16 -11.67 6.39
C CYS A 4 -6.97 -11.48 4.88
N TRP A 5 -5.77 -11.73 4.36
CA TRP A 5 -5.39 -11.51 2.96
C TRP A 5 -5.41 -12.82 2.16
N HIS A 6 -6.22 -13.79 2.57
CA HIS A 6 -6.35 -15.06 1.86
C HIS A 6 -7.07 -14.84 0.49
N PRO A 7 -6.57 -15.41 -0.63
CA PRO A 7 -7.20 -15.22 -1.94
C PRO A 7 -8.66 -15.69 -1.95
N ASP A 8 -8.90 -16.90 -1.44
CA ASP A 8 -10.25 -17.43 -1.21
C ASP A 8 -10.97 -16.65 -0.08
N PRO A 9 -12.11 -15.99 -0.37
CA PRO A 9 -12.88 -15.23 0.61
C PRO A 9 -13.40 -16.08 1.79
N ASN A 10 -13.74 -17.34 1.55
CA ASN A 10 -14.32 -18.20 2.58
C ASN A 10 -13.30 -18.64 3.63
N LYS A 11 -12.00 -18.54 3.29
CA LYS A 11 -10.89 -18.84 4.20
C LYS A 11 -10.44 -17.62 5.00
N ARG A 12 -11.00 -16.44 4.74
CA ARG A 12 -10.71 -15.24 5.55
C ARG A 12 -11.45 -15.36 6.89
N PRO A 13 -10.83 -14.96 8.01
CA PRO A 13 -11.48 -14.96 9.31
C PRO A 13 -12.67 -14.00 9.34
N LYS A 14 -13.70 -14.32 10.12
CA LYS A 14 -14.84 -13.41 10.32
C LYS A 14 -14.41 -12.25 11.22
N ALA A 15 -15.16 -11.15 11.15
CA ALA A 15 -14.92 -9.98 11.99
C ALA A 15 -14.91 -10.33 13.50
N ASN A 16 -15.79 -11.24 13.92
CA ASN A 16 -15.88 -11.68 15.31
C ASN A 16 -14.61 -12.45 15.76
N ASP A 17 -14.05 -13.28 14.87
CA ASP A 17 -12.81 -14.02 15.14
C ASP A 17 -11.62 -13.06 15.28
N ILE A 18 -11.57 -12.04 14.42
CA ILE A 18 -10.55 -10.98 14.46
C ILE A 18 -10.67 -10.15 15.75
N LEU A 19 -11.90 -9.77 16.13
CA LEU A 19 -12.16 -9.02 17.35
C LEU A 19 -11.62 -9.77 18.57
N ASN A 20 -11.93 -11.07 18.69
CA ASN A 20 -11.44 -11.89 19.80
C ASN A 20 -9.90 -11.93 19.88
N ILE A 21 -9.21 -12.01 18.72
CA ILE A 21 -7.75 -11.98 18.66
C ILE A 21 -7.18 -10.65 19.18
N PHE A 22 -7.78 -9.52 18.82
CA PHE A 22 -7.27 -8.20 19.18
C PHE A 22 -7.69 -7.73 20.58
N TRP A 23 -8.91 -8.02 20.99
CA TRP A 23 -9.50 -7.52 22.24
C TRP A 23 -9.31 -8.47 23.42
N ILE A 24 -9.59 -9.76 23.23
CA ILE A 24 -9.66 -10.73 24.33
C ILE A 24 -8.27 -11.33 24.60
N PHE A 25 -7.54 -11.69 23.54
CA PHE A 25 -6.25 -12.36 23.66
C PHE A 25 -5.05 -11.46 23.28
N GLY A 26 -5.31 -10.23 22.86
CA GLY A 26 -4.33 -9.42 22.13
C GLY A 26 -3.43 -8.55 23.00
N LYS A 27 -2.13 -8.87 23.05
CA LYS A 27 -1.07 -7.88 23.39
C LYS A 27 -1.01 -6.70 22.41
N MET A 28 -1.61 -6.85 21.23
CA MET A 28 -1.68 -5.83 20.17
C MET A 28 -2.31 -4.53 20.67
N ARG A 29 -3.48 -4.59 21.33
CA ARG A 29 -4.13 -3.38 21.86
C ARG A 29 -3.29 -2.70 22.94
N GLN A 30 -2.67 -3.48 23.81
CA GLN A 30 -1.81 -2.94 24.87
C GLN A 30 -0.52 -2.34 24.31
N ASN A 31 0.08 -2.98 23.30
CA ASN A 31 1.26 -2.47 22.63
C ASN A 31 0.96 -1.21 21.84
N GLU A 32 -0.16 -1.13 21.12
CA GLU A 32 -0.59 0.08 20.41
C GLU A 32 -0.91 1.21 21.38
N TYR A 33 -1.50 0.91 22.55
CA TYR A 33 -1.72 1.91 23.59
C TYR A 33 -0.40 2.48 24.15
N LYS A 34 0.62 1.63 24.31
CA LYS A 34 1.94 2.04 24.83
C LYS A 34 2.82 2.70 23.77
N ASN A 35 2.76 2.21 22.54
CA ASN A 35 3.56 2.61 21.39
C ASN A 35 2.63 2.78 20.18
N PRO A 36 1.92 3.91 20.09
CA PRO A 36 0.97 4.14 19.00
C PRO A 36 1.71 4.19 17.66
N THR A 37 1.15 3.54 16.66
CA THR A 37 1.63 3.62 15.29
C THR A 37 1.36 5.02 14.76
N GLU A 38 2.40 5.75 14.40
CA GLU A 38 2.25 7.09 13.82
C GLU A 38 1.59 7.02 12.44
N ILE A 39 0.46 7.71 12.30
CA ILE A 39 -0.20 7.88 11.00
C ILE A 39 0.55 8.95 10.23
N VAL A 40 1.42 8.53 9.32
CA VAL A 40 2.13 9.47 8.43
C VAL A 40 1.15 10.03 7.41
N ASN A 41 1.07 11.36 7.33
CA ASN A 41 0.24 12.04 6.35
C ASN A 41 0.79 11.85 4.93
N SER A 42 0.26 10.86 4.21
CA SER A 42 0.51 10.73 2.78
C SER A 42 -0.46 11.61 1.99
N SER A 43 0.07 12.70 1.42
CA SER A 43 -0.68 13.54 0.47
C SER A 43 -1.18 12.75 -0.76
N HIS A 44 -0.58 11.60 -1.06
CA HIS A 44 -0.97 10.74 -2.19
C HIS A 44 -1.98 9.65 -1.83
N VAL A 45 -1.96 9.13 -0.59
CA VAL A 45 -2.73 7.96 -0.19
C VAL A 45 -3.54 8.28 1.06
N GLY A 46 -4.82 8.61 0.88
CA GLY A 46 -5.75 8.86 1.98
C GLY A 46 -6.74 10.00 1.72
N PRO A 47 -7.78 10.12 2.56
CA PRO A 47 -8.71 11.26 2.54
C PRO A 47 -7.96 12.57 2.76
N ILE A 48 -8.46 13.65 2.15
CA ILE A 48 -7.85 14.97 2.27
C ILE A 48 -8.15 15.46 3.69
N ILE A 49 -7.13 15.52 4.54
CA ILE A 49 -7.25 16.05 5.90
C ILE A 49 -7.44 17.56 5.76
N THR A 50 -8.63 18.06 6.09
CA THR A 50 -8.85 19.49 6.30
C THR A 50 -8.63 19.77 7.77
N ASN A 51 -7.84 20.80 8.09
CA ASN A 51 -7.29 21.08 9.43
C ASN A 51 -8.34 21.54 10.48
N ASN A 52 -9.59 21.08 10.38
CA ASN A 52 -10.70 21.57 11.20
C ASN A 52 -11.20 20.46 12.16
N PRO A 53 -11.16 20.69 13.49
CA PRO A 53 -11.62 19.71 14.48
C PRO A 53 -13.15 19.55 14.40
N GLY A 54 -13.60 18.57 13.61
CA GLY A 54 -15.02 18.26 13.39
C GLY A 54 -15.35 17.75 11.98
N THR A 55 -14.38 17.70 11.07
CA THR A 55 -14.68 17.37 9.68
C THR A 55 -14.77 15.86 9.43
N ILE A 56 -15.97 15.48 9.01
CA ILE A 56 -16.29 14.22 8.35
C ILE A 56 -15.32 14.06 7.17
N TYR A 57 -14.47 13.04 7.20
CA TYR A 57 -13.49 12.73 6.15
C TYR A 57 -14.13 12.88 4.76
N LYS A 58 -13.68 13.87 3.98
CA LYS A 58 -14.16 14.04 2.60
C LYS A 58 -13.37 13.09 1.71
N SER A 59 -14.07 12.13 1.12
CA SER A 59 -13.49 11.29 0.06
C SER A 59 -13.01 12.16 -1.09
N ARG A 60 -11.92 11.75 -1.76
CA ARG A 60 -11.53 12.36 -3.03
C ARG A 60 -12.63 12.11 -4.05
N SER A 61 -12.81 13.03 -5.00
CA SER A 61 -13.69 12.78 -6.14
C SER A 61 -13.20 11.54 -6.90
N LEU A 62 -14.14 10.80 -7.50
CA LEU A 62 -13.81 9.63 -8.33
C LEU A 62 -12.77 9.98 -9.42
N SER A 63 -12.92 11.15 -10.04
CA SER A 63 -11.98 11.67 -11.03
C SER A 63 -10.54 11.79 -10.51
N MET A 64 -10.35 12.20 -9.25
CA MET A 64 -9.04 12.33 -8.64
C MET A 64 -8.43 10.96 -8.30
N MET A 65 -9.25 9.99 -7.89
CA MET A 65 -8.81 8.61 -7.68
C MET A 65 -8.37 7.94 -8.98
N ILE A 66 -9.14 8.13 -10.06
CA ILE A 66 -8.80 7.61 -11.40
C ILE A 66 -7.47 8.17 -11.87
N LYS A 67 -7.28 9.50 -11.82
CA LYS A 67 -6.00 10.14 -12.21
C LYS A 67 -4.80 9.63 -11.39
N SER A 68 -4.99 9.42 -10.09
CA SER A 68 -3.93 8.89 -9.22
C SER A 68 -3.56 7.44 -9.57
N ALA A 69 -4.56 6.60 -9.86
CA ALA A 69 -4.34 5.22 -10.30
C ALA A 69 -3.64 5.16 -11.66
N GLU A 70 -4.04 6.02 -12.61
CA GLU A 70 -3.39 6.15 -13.92
C GLU A 70 -1.93 6.57 -13.78
N SER A 71 -1.63 7.60 -12.97
CA SER A 71 -0.27 8.05 -12.69
C SER A 71 0.60 6.95 -12.07
N THR A 72 0.05 6.19 -11.14
CA THR A 72 0.75 5.05 -10.54
C THR A 72 1.06 3.96 -11.58
N ARG A 73 0.10 3.69 -12.48
CA ARG A 73 0.27 2.73 -13.58
C ARG A 73 1.35 3.17 -14.57
N THR A 74 1.36 4.44 -14.97
CA THR A 74 2.35 4.97 -15.91
C THR A 74 3.75 4.97 -15.31
N LEU A 75 3.90 5.42 -14.05
CA LEU A 75 5.18 5.40 -13.34
C LEU A 75 5.75 3.98 -13.23
N ARG A 76 4.89 2.99 -12.90
CA ARG A 76 5.31 1.58 -12.86
C ARG A 76 5.75 1.08 -14.24
N GLY A 77 5.04 1.43 -15.30
CA GLY A 77 5.41 1.08 -16.67
C GLY A 77 6.77 1.66 -17.08
N GLN A 78 7.01 2.94 -16.78
CA GLN A 78 8.29 3.60 -17.02
C GLN A 78 9.45 2.92 -16.27
N ASN A 79 9.24 2.56 -15.00
CA ASN A 79 10.24 1.84 -14.20
C ASN A 79 10.56 0.43 -14.74
N ILE A 80 9.58 -0.24 -15.34
CA ILE A 80 9.80 -1.54 -15.99
C ILE A 80 10.63 -1.35 -17.26
N ILE A 81 10.26 -0.38 -18.10
CA ILE A 81 10.97 -0.09 -19.35
C ILE A 81 12.43 0.32 -19.08
N SER A 82 12.68 1.18 -18.08
CA SER A 82 14.03 1.59 -17.71
C SER A 82 14.88 0.41 -17.23
N LYS A 83 14.29 -0.51 -16.44
CA LYS A 83 14.96 -1.73 -15.99
C LYS A 83 15.34 -2.65 -17.15
N PHE A 84 14.45 -2.84 -18.13
CA PHE A 84 14.75 -3.63 -19.32
C PHE A 84 15.84 -3.00 -20.20
N LYS A 85 15.84 -1.66 -20.35
CA LYS A 85 16.93 -0.96 -21.05
C LYS A 85 18.28 -1.16 -20.38
N GLY A 86 18.33 -1.06 -19.05
CA GLY A 86 19.56 -1.32 -18.29
C GLY A 86 20.07 -2.74 -18.47
N LEU A 87 19.17 -3.74 -18.44
CA LEU A 87 19.54 -5.14 -18.65
C LEU A 87 20.09 -5.39 -20.06
N LEU A 88 19.47 -4.80 -21.09
CA LEU A 88 19.92 -4.93 -22.48
C LEU A 88 21.33 -4.36 -22.67
N ILE A 89 21.63 -3.20 -22.05
CA ILE A 89 22.96 -2.58 -22.08
C ILE A 89 24.02 -3.51 -21.47
N ILE A 90 23.74 -4.08 -20.29
CA ILE A 90 24.65 -5.04 -19.64
C ILE A 90 24.89 -6.26 -20.53
N CYS A 91 23.85 -6.79 -21.16
CA CYS A 91 24.00 -7.93 -22.08
C CYS A 91 24.87 -7.58 -23.30
N LEU A 92 24.70 -6.40 -23.89
CA LEU A 92 25.54 -5.91 -24.99
C LEU A 92 27.00 -5.77 -24.58
N GLU A 93 27.28 -5.17 -23.42
CA GLU A 93 28.65 -5.05 -22.90
C GLU A 93 29.30 -6.42 -22.65
N MET A 94 28.55 -7.39 -22.12
CA MET A 94 29.05 -8.75 -21.92
C MET A 94 29.33 -9.51 -23.23
N ILE A 95 28.59 -9.22 -24.31
CA ILE A 95 28.85 -9.78 -25.64
C ILE A 95 30.11 -9.16 -26.24
N ILE A 96 30.27 -7.84 -26.13
CA ILE A 96 31.45 -7.12 -26.64
C ILE A 96 32.71 -7.56 -25.88
N ALA A 97 32.64 -7.73 -24.56
CA ALA A 97 33.79 -8.15 -23.75
C ALA A 97 34.23 -9.62 -23.96
N LYS A 98 33.45 -10.41 -24.70
CA LYS A 98 33.74 -11.81 -25.05
C LYS A 98 34.15 -12.01 -26.52
N ALA A 99 34.14 -10.96 -27.33
CA ALA A 99 34.58 -10.95 -28.73
C ALA A 99 35.99 -10.36 -28.85
#